data_AF-A0A6V8E0M3-F1
#
_entry.id   AF-A0A6V8E0M3-F1
#
_cell.length_a   1.000
_cell.length_b   1.000
_cell.length_c   1.000
_cell.angle_alpha   90.00
_cell.angle_beta   90.00
_cell.angle_gamma   90.00
#
_symmetry.space_group_name_H-M   'P 1'
#
loop_
_entity.id
_entity.type
_entity.pdbx_description
1 polymer ?
#
loop_
_entity_poly.entity_id
_entity_poly.type
_entity_poly.pdbx_seq_one_letter_code
_entity_poly.pdbx_strand_id
1 'polypeptide(L)'
;MGFCVNCGNQHHDGVRFCRFCGTAQPSEQLLARLRSEAEQIRLLRIQMQQQQVNAQNDAYARLEAMRQQSEAAARMNNQQYRSPGW
;
A
#
# COMPACT_ATOMS: atom_id res chain seq x y z
N MET A 1 -23.51 6.17 17.42
CA MET A 1 -23.84 5.01 18.27
C MET A 1 -22.55 4.23 18.50
N GLY A 2 -22.18 3.93 19.74
CA GLY A 2 -20.95 3.21 20.09
C GLY A 2 -21.24 1.93 20.88
N PHE A 3 -20.23 1.05 20.99
CA PHE A 3 -20.31 -0.19 21.77
C PHE A 3 -19.31 -0.17 22.92
N CYS A 4 -19.63 -0.85 24.01
CA CYS A 4 -18.76 -0.94 25.17
C CYS A 4 -17.50 -1.72 24.81
N VAL A 5 -16.33 -1.13 25.04
CA VAL A 5 -15.04 -1.82 24.85
C VAL A 5 -14.85 -3.04 25.78
N ASN A 6 -15.65 -3.16 26.84
CA ASN A 6 -15.57 -4.25 27.81
C ASN A 6 -16.71 -5.28 27.64
N CYS A 7 -17.97 -4.83 27.62
CA CYS A 7 -19.13 -5.75 27.60
C CYS A 7 -19.87 -5.82 26.26
N GLY A 8 -19.47 -5.07 25.24
CA GLY A 8 -20.12 -5.06 23.92
C GLY A 8 -21.53 -4.47 23.86
N ASN A 9 -22.12 -4.03 24.97
CA ASN A 9 -23.44 -3.41 24.96
C ASN A 9 -23.43 -2.09 24.19
N GLN A 10 -24.53 -1.82 23.48
CA GLN A 10 -24.69 -0.58 22.73
C GLN A 10 -25.02 0.59 23.67
N HIS A 11 -24.45 1.75 23.37
CA HIS A 11 -24.75 2.98 24.07
C HIS A 11 -24.64 4.21 23.17
N HIS A 12 -25.24 5.29 23.63
CA HIS A 12 -25.24 6.59 22.97
C HIS A 12 -23.82 7.16 22.89
N ASP A 13 -23.56 8.02 21.91
CA ASP A 13 -22.26 8.67 21.79
C ASP A 13 -22.01 9.62 22.99
N GLY A 14 -20.75 9.76 23.41
CA GLY A 14 -20.36 10.66 24.51
C GLY A 14 -20.58 10.13 25.94
N VAL A 15 -21.01 8.87 26.13
CA VAL A 15 -21.09 8.28 27.47
C VAL A 15 -19.70 8.10 28.07
N ARG A 16 -19.52 8.52 29.34
CA ARG A 16 -18.24 8.35 30.07
C ARG A 16 -18.12 7.00 30.77
N PHE A 17 -19.25 6.37 31.08
CA PHE A 17 -19.32 5.07 31.76
C PHE A 17 -20.39 4.21 31.10
N CYS A 18 -20.12 2.91 30.97
CA CYS A 18 -21.10 1.98 30.49
C CYS A 18 -22.21 1.76 31.54
N ARG A 19 -23.48 1.94 31.17
CA ARG A 19 -24.61 1.71 32.08
C ARG A 19 -24.79 0.23 32.47
N PHE A 20 -24.22 -0.70 31.70
CA PHE A 20 -24.37 -2.13 31.91
C PHE A 20 -23.25 -2.73 32.76
N CYS A 21 -21.99 -2.37 32.50
CA CYS A 21 -20.83 -2.95 33.20
C CYS A 21 -20.03 -1.95 34.05
N GLY A 22 -20.42 -0.67 34.09
CA GLY A 22 -19.74 0.37 34.88
C GLY A 22 -18.38 0.82 34.35
N THR A 23 -17.82 0.15 33.34
CA THR A 23 -16.49 0.48 32.80
C THR A 23 -16.46 1.86 32.17
N ALA A 24 -15.44 2.64 32.51
CA ALA A 24 -15.18 3.93 31.88
C ALA A 24 -14.95 3.76 30.37
N GLN A 25 -15.66 4.56 29.58
CA GLN A 25 -15.48 4.59 28.13
C GLN A 25 -14.39 5.61 27.77
N PRO A 26 -13.62 5.35 26.70
CA PRO A 26 -12.61 6.28 26.22
C PRO A 26 -13.24 7.64 25.90
N SER A 27 -12.51 8.72 26.20
CA SER A 27 -12.98 10.07 25.94
C SER A 27 -13.12 10.32 24.43
N GLU A 28 -14.00 11.24 24.07
CA GLU A 28 -14.19 11.63 22.67
C GLU A 28 -12.91 12.16 22.03
N GLN A 29 -12.09 12.89 22.79
CA GLN A 29 -10.79 13.37 22.32
C GLN A 29 -9.82 12.24 22.00
N LEU A 30 -9.78 11.19 22.83
CA LEU A 30 -8.95 10.03 22.58
C LEU A 30 -9.43 9.29 21.33
N LEU A 31 -10.74 9.08 21.20
CA LEU A 31 -11.36 8.48 20.02
C LEU A 31 -11.06 9.27 18.75
N ALA A 32 -11.14 10.60 18.80
CA ALA A 32 -10.82 11.47 17.67
C ALA A 32 -9.35 11.34 17.25
N ARG A 33 -8.41 11.33 18.21
CA ARG A 33 -6.99 11.09 17.93
C ARG A 33 -6.77 9.72 17.28
N LEU A 34 -7.31 8.66 17.87
CA LEU A 34 -7.18 7.30 17.35
C LEU A 34 -7.72 7.17 15.92
N ARG A 35 -8.84 7.85 15.60
CA ARG A 35 -9.37 7.89 14.23
C ARG A 35 -8.41 8.58 13.27
N SER A 36 -7.90 9.76 13.64
CA SER A 36 -6.95 10.50 12.82
C SER A 36 -5.64 9.73 12.58
N GLU A 37 -5.17 8.99 13.60
CA GLU A 37 -4.01 8.13 13.50
C GLU A 37 -4.26 6.93 12.59
N ALA A 38 -5.42 6.26 12.74
CA ALA A 38 -5.80 5.15 11.88
C ALA A 38 -5.89 5.56 10.40
N GLU A 39 -6.41 6.76 10.11
CA GLU A 39 -6.44 7.32 8.76
C GLU A 39 -5.03 7.58 8.21
N GLN A 40 -4.15 8.18 9.01
CA GLN A 40 -2.75 8.42 8.62
C GLN A 40 -2.02 7.12 8.30
N ILE A 41 -2.17 6.09 9.14
CA ILE A 41 -1.57 4.76 8.92
C ILE A 41 -2.10 4.15 7.63
N ARG A 42 -3.40 4.29 7.36
CA ARG A 42 -4.03 3.77 6.13
C ARG A 42 -3.45 4.45 4.89
N LEU A 43 -3.33 5.77 4.90
CA LEU A 43 -2.76 6.54 3.79
C LEU A 43 -1.29 6.21 3.56
N LEU A 44 -0.50 6.12 4.65
CA LEU A 44 0.91 5.73 4.58
C LEU A 44 1.07 4.34 3.94
N ARG A 45 0.24 3.37 4.34
CA ARG A 45 0.26 2.03 3.76
C ARG A 45 -0.08 2.05 2.26
N ILE A 46 -1.08 2.83 1.85
CA ILE A 46 -1.45 2.99 0.44
C ILE A 46 -0.30 3.60 -0.36
N GLN A 47 0.33 4.65 0.17
CA GLN A 47 1.48 5.30 -0.47
C GLN A 47 2.66 4.34 -0.61
N MET A 48 2.99 3.57 0.44
CA MET A 48 4.06 2.57 0.39
C MET A 48 3.78 1.49 -0.66
N GLN A 49 2.54 0.98 -0.71
CA GLN A 49 2.15 -0.02 -1.69
C GLN A 49 2.30 0.52 -3.12
N GLN A 50 1.84 1.75 -3.36
CA GLN A 50 1.97 2.41 -4.66
C GLN A 50 3.44 2.58 -5.07
N GLN A 51 4.29 3.00 -4.13
CA GLN A 51 5.71 3.21 -4.40
C GLN A 51 6.41 1.89 -4.74
N GLN A 52 6.07 0.81 -4.05
CA GLN A 52 6.64 -0.52 -4.32
C GLN A 52 6.21 -1.07 -5.69
N VAL A 53 4.95 -0.86 -6.09
CA VAL A 53 4.46 -1.27 -7.42
C VAL A 53 5.14 -0.46 -8.53
N ASN A 54 5.27 0.86 -8.37
CA ASN A 54 5.93 1.70 -9.36
C ASN A 54 7.41 1.30 -9.53
N ALA A 55 8.13 1.08 -8.43
CA ALA A 55 9.53 0.64 -8.48
C ALA A 55 9.69 -0.74 -9.15
N GLN A 56 8.75 -1.66 -8.93
CA GLN A 56 8.75 -2.97 -9.60
C GLN A 56 8.51 -2.84 -11.11
N ASN A 57 7.55 -2.01 -11.52
CA ASN A 57 7.27 -1.77 -12.94
C ASN A 57 8.45 -1.11 -13.66
N ASP A 58 9.10 -0.14 -13.02
CA ASP A 58 10.30 0.52 -13.56
C ASP A 58 11.46 -0.46 -13.74
N ALA A 59 11.66 -1.36 -12.77
CA ALA A 59 12.68 -2.40 -12.85
C ALA A 59 12.42 -3.37 -14.01
N TYR A 60 11.16 -3.79 -14.19
CA TYR A 60 10.76 -4.68 -15.29
C TYR A 60 10.98 -4.01 -16.66
N ALA A 61 10.54 -2.76 -16.83
CA ALA A 61 10.73 -2.02 -18.08
C ALA A 61 12.21 -1.86 -18.46
N ARG A 62 13.09 -1.63 -17.46
CA ARG A 62 14.56 -1.55 -17.69
C ARG A 62 15.14 -2.88 -18.13
N LEU A 63 14.72 -3.98 -17.52
CA LEU A 63 15.13 -5.34 -17.90
C LEU A 63 14.69 -5.67 -19.33
N GLU A 64 13.46 -5.33 -19.71
CA GLU A 64 12.95 -5.54 -21.07
C GLU A 64 13.71 -4.72 -22.12
N ALA A 65 13.97 -3.43 -21.84
CA ALA A 65 14.75 -2.58 -22.73
C ALA A 65 16.18 -3.11 -22.94
N MET A 66 16.80 -3.62 -21.87
CA MET A 66 18.12 -4.25 -21.96
C MET A 66 18.08 -5.52 -22.83
N ARG A 67 17.04 -6.34 -22.67
CA ARG A 67 16.87 -7.57 -23.48
C ARG A 67 16.72 -7.25 -24.98
N GLN A 68 15.95 -6.22 -25.32
CA GLN A 68 15.80 -5.79 -26.71
C GLN A 68 17.10 -5.25 -27.31
N GLN A 69 17.93 -4.54 -26.52
CA GLN A 69 19.22 -4.04 -26.99
C GLN A 69 20.20 -5.18 -27.31
N SER A 70 20.26 -6.22 -26.47
CA SER A 70 21.12 -7.37 -26.72
C SER A 70 20.67 -8.17 -27.94
N GLU A 71 19.35 -8.35 -28.12
CA GLU A 71 18.77 -8.98 -29.32
C GLU A 71 19.05 -8.17 -30.59
N ALA A 72 18.92 -6.84 -30.54
CA ALA A 72 19.24 -5.96 -31.67
C ALA A 72 20.73 -6.03 -32.04
N ALA A 73 21.62 -6.00 -31.04
CA ALA A 73 23.06 -6.14 -31.25
C ALA A 73 23.43 -7.50 -31.87
N ALA A 74 22.81 -8.59 -31.41
CA ALA A 74 23.00 -9.92 -31.98
C ALA A 74 22.52 -10.00 -33.44
N ARG A 75 21.39 -9.37 -33.78
CA ARG A 75 20.89 -9.28 -35.17
C ARG A 75 21.82 -8.50 -36.08
N MET A 76 22.43 -7.42 -35.57
CA MET A 76 23.43 -6.64 -36.32
C MET A 76 24.70 -7.46 -36.58
N ASN A 77 25.19 -8.17 -35.56
CA ASN A 77 26.35 -9.05 -35.70
C ASN A 77 26.11 -10.20 -36.69
N ASN A 78 24.92 -10.82 -36.66
CA ASN A 78 24.56 -11.89 -37.58
C ASN A 78 24.41 -11.39 -39.04
N GLN A 79 23.92 -10.16 -39.26
CA GLN A 79 23.87 -9.53 -40.58
C GLN A 79 25.27 -9.24 -41.15
N GLN A 80 26.21 -8.79 -40.30
CA GLN A 80 27.61 -8.58 -40.69
C GLN A 80 28.25 -9.87 -41.25
N TYR A 81 27.89 -11.03 -40.68
CA TYR A 81 28.40 -12.34 -41.10
C TYR A 81 27.66 -12.95 -42.30
N ARG A 82 26.58 -12.33 -42.78
CA ARG A 82 25.69 -12.85 -43.82
C ARG A 82 25.83 -12.10 -45.15
N SER A 83 27.00 -11.48 -45.38
CA SER A 83 27.38 -11.00 -46.72
C SER A 83 27.42 -12.18 -47.69
N PRO A 84 26.69 -12.13 -48.84
CA PRO A 84 26.79 -13.16 -49.85
C PRO A 84 28.19 -13.10 -50.46
N GLY A 85 29.01 -14.09 -50.14
CA GLY A 85 30.22 -14.38 -50.90
C GLY A 85 29.83 -14.84 -52.30
N TRP A 86 30.37 -14.16 -53.30
CA TRP A 86 30.57 -14.71 -54.64
C TRP A 86 31.53 -15.89 -54.57
#